data_AF-A0A7Y2V3R7-F1
#
_entry.id   AF-A0A7Y2V3R7-F1
#
_cell.length_a   1.000
_cell.length_b   1.000
_cell.length_c   1.000
_cell.angle_alpha   90.00
_cell.angle_beta   90.00
_cell.angle_gamma   90.00
#
_symmetry.space_group_name_H-M   'P 1'
#
loop_
_entity.id
_entity.type
_entity.pdbx_description
1 polymer ?
#
loop_
_entity_poly.entity_id
_entity_poly.type
_entity_poly.pdbx_seq_one_letter_code
_entity_poly.pdbx_strand_id
1 'polypeptide(L)'
;WDELTVFFDFPLEIRTIIYTTNLIENLNGKIRKYTKNKLSYPIDDAVIKSVFLALRESTRKWKMPIRNWGIILNQFLAIFENRIKL
;
A
#
# COMPACT_ATOMS: atom_id res chain seq x y z
N TRP A 1 20.74 -10.45 -0.74
CA TRP A 1 21.05 -9.20 -1.46
C TRP A 1 20.35 -9.18 -2.81
N ASP A 2 20.27 -10.30 -3.51
CA ASP A 2 19.61 -10.43 -4.82
C ASP A 2 18.15 -9.93 -4.86
N GLU A 3 17.38 -10.12 -3.78
CA GLU A 3 16.01 -9.58 -3.69
C GLU A 3 15.96 -8.05 -3.61
N LEU A 4 16.99 -7.41 -3.04
CA LEU A 4 17.07 -5.96 -2.90
C LEU A 4 17.62 -5.30 -4.17
N THR A 5 18.41 -6.01 -4.98
CA THR A 5 18.99 -5.43 -6.20
C THR A 5 17.94 -5.14 -7.26
N VAL A 6 16.86 -5.94 -7.32
CA VAL A 6 15.72 -5.75 -8.25
C VAL A 6 15.07 -4.38 -8.09
N PHE A 7 15.13 -3.79 -6.90
CA PHE A 7 14.62 -2.44 -6.68
C PHE A 7 15.32 -1.40 -7.56
N PHE A 8 16.61 -1.57 -7.87
CA PHE A 8 17.38 -0.64 -8.69
C PHE A 8 17.09 -0.75 -10.19
N ASP A 9 16.42 -1.82 -10.63
CA ASP A 9 15.98 -1.98 -12.03
C ASP A 9 14.83 -1.02 -12.37
N PHE A 10 14.16 -0.45 -11.35
CA PHE A 10 13.07 0.49 -11.55
C PHE A 10 13.55 1.95 -11.71
N PRO A 11 12.92 2.74 -12.60
CA PRO A 11 13.18 4.17 -12.74
C PRO A 11 12.80 4.92 -11.47
N LEU A 12 13.34 6.14 -11.30
CA LEU A 12 13.22 6.93 -10.07
C LEU A 12 11.76 7.14 -9.66
N GLU A 13 10.88 7.39 -10.63
CA GLU A 13 9.46 7.65 -10.44
C GLU A 13 8.74 6.46 -9.78
N ILE A 14 9.08 5.23 -10.19
CA ILE A 14 8.52 4.00 -9.61
C ILE A 14 9.16 3.72 -8.25
N ARG A 15 10.48 3.91 -8.13
CA ARG A 15 11.18 3.75 -6.85
C ARG A 15 10.60 4.62 -5.76
N THR A 16 10.26 5.88 -6.07
CA THR A 16 9.61 6.79 -5.10
C THR A 16 8.31 6.23 -4.53
N ILE A 17 7.50 5.54 -5.33
CA ILE A 17 6.29 4.88 -4.82
C ILE A 17 6.65 3.70 -3.91
N ILE A 18 7.68 2.92 -4.27
CA ILE A 18 8.07 1.73 -3.52
C ILE A 18 8.68 2.10 -2.15
N TYR A 19 9.64 3.04 -2.11
CA TYR A 19 10.34 3.36 -0.86
C TYR A 19 9.57 4.30 0.06
N THR A 20 8.42 4.85 -0.37
CA THR A 20 7.62 5.73 0.50
C THR A 20 6.92 4.91 1.58
N THR A 21 7.63 4.72 2.70
CA THR A 21 7.16 3.97 3.88
C THR A 21 5.91 4.56 4.52
N ASN A 22 5.61 5.86 4.29
CA ASN A 22 4.44 6.54 4.84
C ASN A 22 3.13 5.81 4.54
N LEU A 23 2.97 5.18 3.36
CA LEU A 23 1.72 4.49 3.03
C LEU A 23 1.46 3.29 3.94
N ILE A 24 2.45 2.40 4.08
CA ILE A 24 2.36 1.18 4.87
C ILE A 24 2.36 1.51 6.37
N GLU A 25 3.24 2.40 6.82
CA GLU A 25 3.33 2.78 8.23
C GLU A 25 2.08 3.51 8.72
N ASN A 26 1.48 4.38 7.90
CA ASN A 26 0.22 5.05 8.23
C ASN A 26 -0.92 4.03 8.37
N LEU A 27 -1.01 3.05 7.45
CA LEU A 27 -2.01 1.99 7.53
C LEU A 27 -1.82 1.14 8.79
N ASN A 28 -0.59 0.69 9.06
CA ASN A 28 -0.24 -0.08 10.25
C ASN A 28 -0.55 0.71 11.54
N GLY A 29 -0.25 2.00 11.57
CA GLY A 29 -0.58 2.89 12.68
C GLY A 29 -2.09 2.98 12.93
N LYS A 30 -2.91 3.05 11.87
CA LYS A 30 -4.37 3.01 12.00
C LYS A 30 -4.87 1.67 12.52
N ILE A 31 -4.40 0.55 11.96
CA ILE A 31 -4.78 -0.79 12.44
C ILE A 31 -4.45 -0.93 13.93
N ARG A 32 -3.23 -0.57 14.35
CA ARG A 32 -2.82 -0.56 15.76
C ARG A 32 -3.72 0.33 16.62
N LYS A 33 -4.10 1.52 16.13
CA LYS A 33 -5.01 2.41 16.86
C LYS A 33 -6.37 1.75 17.15
N TYR A 34 -6.94 1.03 16.18
CA TYR A 34 -8.24 0.38 16.33
C TYR A 34 -8.17 -0.91 17.17
N THR A 35 -7.02 -1.59 17.20
CA THR A 35 -6.86 -2.82 17.99
C THR A 35 -6.32 -2.58 19.40
N LYS A 36 -5.55 -1.51 19.64
CA LYS A 36 -4.86 -1.25 20.94
C LYS A 36 -5.79 -1.18 22.15
N ASN A 37 -7.02 -0.70 21.98
CA ASN A 37 -7.98 -0.58 23.10
C ASN A 37 -8.63 -1.92 23.46
N LYS A 38 -8.42 -2.99 22.67
CA LYS A 38 -8.97 -4.31 22.90
C LYS A 38 -7.83 -5.27 23.27
N LEU A 39 -7.70 -5.58 24.55
CA LEU A 39 -6.65 -6.47 25.10
C LEU A 39 -6.79 -7.93 24.63
N SER A 40 -8.02 -8.40 24.39
CA SER A 40 -8.30 -9.75 23.90
C SER A 40 -9.58 -9.79 23.06
N TYR A 41 -9.58 -10.66 22.06
CA TYR A 41 -10.74 -10.94 21.21
C TYR A 41 -11.33 -12.30 21.60
N PRO A 42 -12.67 -12.44 21.62
CA PRO A 42 -13.32 -13.68 22.03
C PRO A 42 -13.15 -14.82 21.03
N ILE A 43 -13.02 -14.50 19.74
CA ILE A 43 -12.80 -15.44 18.61
C ILE A 43 -12.00 -14.73 17.50
N ASP A 44 -11.37 -15.50 16.62
CA ASP A 44 -10.54 -14.99 15.52
C ASP A 44 -11.35 -14.09 14.55
N ASP A 45 -12.59 -14.44 14.27
CA ASP A 45 -13.48 -13.62 13.42
C ASP A 45 -13.67 -12.20 13.96
N ALA A 46 -13.61 -12.01 15.28
CA ALA A 46 -13.78 -10.69 15.88
C ALA A 46 -12.57 -9.79 15.59
N VAL A 47 -11.34 -10.33 15.60
CA VAL A 47 -10.15 -9.54 15.26
C VAL A 47 -10.13 -9.23 13.76
N ILE A 48 -10.51 -10.19 12.91
CA ILE A 48 -10.61 -9.98 11.45
C ILE A 48 -11.62 -8.86 11.14
N LYS A 49 -12.80 -8.88 11.78
CA LYS A 49 -13.80 -7.81 11.63
C LYS A 49 -13.28 -6.44 12.07
N SER A 50 -12.56 -6.36 13.19
CA SER A 50 -11.95 -5.09 13.62
C SER A 50 -10.94 -4.54 12.62
N VAL A 51 -10.06 -5.40 12.08
CA VAL A 51 -9.10 -5.00 11.05
C VAL A 51 -9.83 -4.57 9.78
N PHE A 52 -10.85 -5.32 9.34
CA PHE A 52 -11.66 -4.96 8.18
C PHE A 52 -12.32 -3.57 8.32
N LEU A 53 -12.92 -3.28 9.49
CA LEU A 53 -13.53 -1.98 9.74
C LEU A 53 -12.49 -0.85 9.74
N ALA A 54 -11.29 -1.09 10.30
CA ALA A 54 -10.19 -0.13 10.25
C ALA A 54 -9.72 0.16 8.81
N LEU A 55 -9.63 -0.89 7.98
CA LEU A 55 -9.30 -0.75 6.56
C LEU A 55 -10.39 0.03 5.83
N ARG A 56 -11.67 -0.30 6.04
CA ARG A 56 -12.82 0.38 5.41
C ARG A 56 -12.84 1.88 5.71
N GLU A 57 -12.59 2.28 6.96
CA GLU A 57 -12.52 3.69 7.31
C GLU A 57 -11.28 4.38 6.72
N SER A 58 -10.17 3.66 6.60
CA SER A 58 -8.93 4.17 6.00
C SER A 58 -9.08 4.43 4.50
N THR A 59 -9.64 3.47 3.76
CA THR A 59 -9.81 3.55 2.31
C THR A 59 -10.82 4.61 1.90
N ARG A 60 -11.85 4.89 2.73
CA ARG A 60 -12.81 5.98 2.49
C ARG A 60 -12.14 7.36 2.34
N LYS A 61 -10.96 7.54 2.92
CA LYS A 61 -10.17 8.78 2.85
C LYS A 61 -9.17 8.80 1.69
N TRP A 62 -8.93 7.68 1.02
CA TRP A 62 -8.01 7.56 -0.11
C TRP A 62 -8.65 8.03 -1.42
N LYS A 63 -8.93 9.33 -1.49
CA LYS A 63 -9.54 9.97 -2.67
C LYS A 63 -8.52 10.70 -3.54
N MET A 64 -7.35 11.01 -2.99
CA MET A 64 -6.32 11.75 -3.71
C MET A 64 -5.60 10.83 -4.69
N PRO A 65 -5.50 11.20 -5.98
CA PRO A 65 -4.74 10.44 -6.96
C PRO A 65 -3.25 10.49 -6.66
N ILE A 66 -2.52 9.49 -7.16
CA ILE A 66 -1.05 9.47 -7.10
C ILE A 66 -0.51 10.62 -7.95
N ARG A 67 0.38 11.43 -7.37
CA ARG A 67 1.03 12.52 -8.09
C ARG A 67 1.85 11.97 -9.27
N ASN A 68 1.78 12.63 -10.42
CA ASN A 68 2.50 12.25 -11.64
C ASN A 68 2.14 10.85 -12.18
N TRP A 69 0.94 10.34 -11.89
CA TRP A 69 0.52 8.99 -12.29
C TRP A 69 0.69 8.70 -13.79
N GLY A 70 0.42 9.67 -14.68
CA GLY A 70 0.60 9.47 -16.12
C GLY A 70 2.05 9.16 -16.52
N ILE A 71 3.03 9.80 -15.89
CA ILE A 71 4.46 9.53 -16.15
C ILE A 71 4.81 8.12 -15.65
N ILE A 72 4.39 7.80 -14.43
CA ILE A 72 4.60 6.48 -13.81
C ILE A 72 3.97 5.36 -14.65
N LEU A 73 2.75 5.57 -15.15
CA LEU A 73 2.06 4.62 -15.99
C LEU A 73 2.80 4.38 -17.31
N ASN A 74 3.33 5.43 -17.94
CA ASN A 74 4.16 5.28 -19.14
C ASN A 74 5.44 4.46 -18.87
N GLN A 75 6.08 4.66 -17.71
CA GLN A 75 7.23 3.83 -17.31
C GLN A 75 6.83 2.35 -17.13
N PHE A 76 5.67 2.10 -16.52
CA PHE A 76 5.15 0.73 -16.38
C PHE A 76 4.82 0.09 -17.73
N LEU A 77 4.24 0.83 -18.68
CA LEU A 77 3.99 0.33 -20.03
C LEU A 77 5.28 -0.01 -20.76
N ALA A 78 6.33 0.80 -20.64
CA ALA A 78 7.62 0.52 -21.27
C ALA A 78 8.33 -0.71 -20.67
N ILE A 79 8.26 -0.90 -19.35
CA ILE A 79 8.92 -2.04 -18.67
C ILE A 79 8.11 -3.34 -18.83
N PHE A 80 6.77 -3.24 -18.90
CA PHE A 80 5.85 -4.38 -18.89
C PHE A 80 4.87 -4.37 -20.06
N GLU A 81 5.36 -4.07 -21.27
CA GLU A 81 4.58 -3.84 -22.51
C GLU A 81 3.39 -4.79 -22.70
N ASN A 82 3.60 -6.10 -22.49
CA ASN A 82 2.57 -7.12 -22.75
C ASN A 82 1.67 -7.45 -21.54
N ARG A 83 1.90 -6.84 -20.37
CA ARG A 83 1.13 -7.16 -19.15
C ARG A 83 0.01 -6.15 -18.85
N ILE A 84 0.18 -4.90 -19.29
CA ILE A 84 -0.75 -3.82 -18.97
C ILE A 84 -1.63 -3.57 -20.20
N LYS A 85 -2.91 -3.92 -20.07
CA LYS A 85 -3.94 -3.55 -21.04
C LYS A 85 -4.61 -2.27 -20.54
N LEU A 86 -4.51 -1.21 -21.34
CA LEU A 86 -5.18 0.07 -21.10
C LEU A 86 -6.65 0.02 -21.55
#